data_AF-A0A933P497-F1
#
_entry.id   AF-A0A933P497-F1
#
_cell.length_a   1.000
_cell.length_b   1.000
_cell.length_c   1.000
_cell.angle_alpha   90.00
_cell.angle_beta   90.00
_cell.angle_gamma   90.00
#
_symmetry.space_group_name_H-M   'P 1'
#
loop_
_entity.id
_entity.type
_entity.pdbx_description
1 polymer ?
#
loop_
_entity_poly.entity_id
_entity_poly.type
_entity_poly.pdbx_seq_one_letter_code
_entity_poly.pdbx_strand_id
1 'polypeptide(L)'
;MSVSTAQVQAFHQRAFCLRPGEAPALARASGDSGFVAHLSACTRGATGWDWSFRLTKKGGDWAFASDGRLSLYLDEPGQYVPADALVGEAVAVRLPRARENLFPHRFALHGGQGGPVLAGGVVKFFLPVTFEAAPALVGAFAGRGGDQLHFALMVSNHPLDFDRADAAVVDVGTQDEPGVLKLLEHFIHTHPRALWPRGLPYATQTGPLGVPRAVGNGRQDLADGYGWRRAQEAVARGGVGGA
;
A
#
# COMPACT_ATOMS: atom_id res chain seq x y z
N MET A 1 16.97 9.94 26.62
CA MET A 1 16.05 8.96 27.25
C MET A 1 15.57 8.03 26.16
N SER A 2 15.74 6.71 26.30
CA SER A 2 15.23 5.74 25.32
C SER A 2 13.71 5.65 25.43
N VAL A 3 13.00 5.90 24.33
CA VAL A 3 11.54 5.76 24.26
C VAL A 3 11.17 4.28 24.40
N SER A 4 10.21 3.94 25.27
CA SER A 4 9.75 2.55 25.42
C SER A 4 8.91 2.12 24.23
N THR A 5 9.22 0.97 23.63
CA THR A 5 8.44 0.37 22.52
C THR A 5 6.98 0.17 22.88
N ALA A 6 6.69 -0.22 24.14
CA ALA A 6 5.32 -0.43 24.61
C ALA A 6 4.52 0.89 24.63
N GLN A 7 5.15 2.01 25.02
CA GLN A 7 4.51 3.32 25.02
C GLN A 7 4.19 3.80 23.60
N VAL A 8 5.13 3.60 22.66
CA VAL A 8 4.92 3.93 21.24
C VAL A 8 3.78 3.10 20.66
N GLN A 9 3.75 1.80 20.95
CA GLN A 9 2.69 0.92 20.49
C GLN A 9 1.33 1.35 21.07
N ALA A 10 1.23 1.61 22.37
CA ALA A 10 0.00 2.08 22.98
C ALA A 10 -0.49 3.41 22.39
N PHE A 11 0.42 4.37 22.19
CA PHE A 11 0.11 5.64 21.52
C PHE A 11 -0.36 5.40 20.08
N HIS A 12 0.35 4.59 19.31
CA HIS A 12 0.02 4.26 17.94
C HIS A 12 -1.40 3.66 17.83
N GLN A 13 -1.73 2.68 18.67
CA GLN A 13 -3.04 2.05 18.62
C GLN A 13 -4.18 3.01 18.97
N ARG A 14 -4.00 3.84 20.01
CA ARG A 14 -5.05 4.73 20.51
C ARG A 14 -5.20 6.02 19.70
N ALA A 15 -4.09 6.69 19.40
CA ALA A 15 -4.10 8.02 18.80
C ALA A 15 -3.94 8.01 17.27
N PHE A 16 -3.31 6.98 16.70
CA PHE A 16 -3.14 6.87 15.24
C PHE A 16 -4.16 5.90 14.62
N CYS A 17 -4.18 4.64 15.06
CA CYS A 17 -5.14 3.66 14.57
C CYS A 17 -6.58 3.93 15.07
N LEU A 18 -6.76 4.78 16.08
CA LEU A 18 -8.07 5.11 16.68
C LEU A 18 -8.90 3.86 17.00
N ARG A 19 -8.24 2.80 17.50
CA ARG A 19 -8.93 1.57 17.88
C ARG A 19 -9.73 1.80 19.15
N PRO A 20 -10.99 1.31 19.22
CA PRO A 20 -11.76 1.37 20.46
C PRO A 20 -11.22 0.39 21.52
N GLY A 21 -10.60 -0.72 21.11
CA GLY A 21 -10.07 -1.76 22.00
C GLY A 21 -8.59 -2.05 21.80
N GLU A 22 -8.11 -3.09 22.47
CA GLU A 22 -6.75 -3.61 22.32
C GLU A 22 -6.51 -4.14 20.90
N ALA A 23 -5.25 -4.06 20.45
CA ALA A 23 -4.89 -4.64 19.15
C ALA A 23 -5.02 -6.17 19.21
N PRO A 24 -5.64 -6.81 18.20
CA PRO A 24 -5.80 -8.26 18.19
C PRO A 24 -4.43 -8.96 18.10
N ALA A 25 -4.31 -10.11 18.74
CA ALA A 25 -3.16 -10.98 18.53
C ALA A 25 -3.27 -11.67 17.16
N LEU A 26 -2.47 -11.23 16.19
CA LEU A 26 -2.44 -11.79 14.85
C LEU A 26 -1.35 -12.87 14.77
N ALA A 27 -1.75 -14.13 14.55
CA ALA A 27 -0.83 -15.27 14.59
C ALA A 27 0.19 -15.30 13.44
N ARG A 28 -0.11 -14.65 12.30
CA ARG A 28 0.73 -14.68 11.09
C ARG A 28 0.87 -13.28 10.50
N ALA A 29 2.10 -12.89 10.17
CA ALA A 29 2.37 -11.67 9.40
C ALA A 29 1.72 -11.72 8.01
N SER A 30 1.60 -12.91 7.43
CA SER A 30 0.92 -13.12 6.14
C SER A 30 -0.60 -13.00 6.20
N GLY A 31 -1.20 -12.84 7.38
CA GLY A 31 -2.65 -12.72 7.53
C GLY A 31 -3.40 -14.05 7.53
N ASP A 32 -4.72 -13.94 7.38
CA ASP A 32 -5.61 -15.09 7.25
C ASP A 32 -5.57 -15.63 5.81
N SER A 33 -5.30 -16.93 5.65
CA SER A 33 -5.09 -17.53 4.32
C SER A 33 -6.33 -17.49 3.43
N GLY A 34 -7.53 -17.65 4.02
CA GLY A 34 -8.78 -17.62 3.25
C GLY A 34 -9.07 -16.21 2.74
N PHE A 35 -8.90 -15.22 3.61
CA PHE A 35 -9.11 -13.83 3.28
C PHE A 35 -8.07 -13.30 2.28
N VAL A 36 -6.78 -13.62 2.47
CA VAL A 36 -5.73 -13.24 1.51
C VAL A 36 -6.01 -13.84 0.14
N ALA A 37 -6.37 -15.13 0.06
CA ALA A 37 -6.72 -15.76 -1.21
C ALA A 37 -7.92 -15.06 -1.89
N HIS A 38 -8.89 -14.58 -1.10
CA HIS A 38 -10.01 -13.81 -1.62
C HIS A 38 -9.57 -12.45 -2.19
N LEU A 39 -8.71 -11.71 -1.48
CA LEU A 39 -8.13 -10.47 -2.00
C LEU A 39 -7.29 -10.71 -3.27
N SER A 40 -6.49 -11.77 -3.31
CA SER A 40 -5.71 -12.15 -4.49
C SER A 40 -6.61 -12.47 -5.68
N ALA A 41 -7.74 -13.13 -5.46
CA ALA A 41 -8.72 -13.41 -6.52
C ALA A 41 -9.29 -12.12 -7.13
N CYS A 42 -9.47 -11.05 -6.35
CA CYS A 42 -9.88 -9.72 -6.84
C CYS A 42 -8.83 -9.04 -7.73
N THR A 43 -7.58 -9.52 -7.72
CA THR A 43 -6.47 -8.99 -8.53
C THR A 43 -6.12 -9.87 -9.74
N ARG A 44 -6.92 -10.90 -10.03
CA ARG A 44 -6.59 -11.87 -11.09
C ARG A 44 -6.40 -11.16 -12.44
N GLY A 45 -5.23 -11.36 -13.04
CA GLY A 45 -4.84 -10.73 -14.32
C GLY A 45 -4.28 -9.31 -14.18
N ALA A 46 -4.34 -8.70 -13.00
CA ALA A 46 -3.76 -7.39 -12.76
C ALA A 46 -2.23 -7.49 -12.75
N THR A 47 -1.61 -6.92 -13.78
CA THR A 47 -0.16 -6.89 -13.97
C THR A 47 0.31 -5.46 -14.18
N GLY A 48 1.53 -5.16 -13.76
CA GLY A 48 2.10 -3.82 -13.82
C GLY A 48 3.59 -3.85 -14.06
N TRP A 49 4.16 -2.69 -14.35
CA TRP A 49 5.57 -2.51 -14.64
C TRP A 49 6.39 -2.34 -13.37
N ASP A 50 7.52 -3.06 -13.29
CA ASP A 50 8.54 -2.89 -12.25
C ASP A 50 9.88 -2.52 -12.88
N TRP A 51 10.28 -1.26 -12.72
CA TRP A 51 11.47 -0.64 -13.31
C TRP A 51 12.79 -0.99 -12.61
N SER A 52 12.77 -1.91 -11.65
CA SER A 52 13.94 -2.23 -10.81
C SER A 52 14.92 -3.21 -11.45
N PHE A 53 14.65 -3.67 -12.68
CA PHE A 53 15.36 -4.78 -13.30
C PHE A 53 16.36 -4.32 -14.36
N ARG A 54 17.33 -5.20 -14.62
CA ARG A 54 18.31 -5.07 -15.70
C ARG A 54 18.27 -6.33 -16.55
N LEU A 55 18.36 -6.18 -17.86
CA LEU A 55 18.46 -7.32 -18.76
C LEU A 55 19.83 -7.99 -18.58
N THR A 56 19.86 -9.30 -18.35
CA THR A 56 21.10 -10.06 -18.09
C THR A 56 21.44 -11.03 -19.21
N LYS A 57 20.43 -11.56 -19.90
CA LYS A 57 20.58 -12.39 -21.11
C LYS A 57 19.37 -12.18 -22.01
N LYS A 58 19.55 -12.38 -23.32
CA LYS A 58 18.50 -12.31 -24.34
C LYS A 58 18.74 -13.40 -25.40
N GLY A 59 17.68 -14.08 -25.80
CA GLY A 59 17.62 -14.97 -26.96
C GLY A 59 16.60 -14.45 -27.97
N GLY A 60 16.11 -15.31 -28.87
CA GLY A 60 15.08 -14.94 -29.85
C GLY A 60 13.81 -14.40 -29.19
N ASP A 61 13.05 -15.29 -28.54
CA ASP A 61 11.76 -14.94 -27.92
C ASP A 61 11.80 -14.98 -26.39
N TRP A 62 12.99 -15.03 -25.80
CA TRP A 62 13.17 -15.11 -24.35
C TRP A 62 14.24 -14.15 -23.82
N ALA A 63 14.15 -13.82 -22.54
CA ALA A 63 15.14 -13.02 -21.84
C ALA A 63 15.28 -13.45 -20.37
N PHE A 64 16.40 -13.06 -19.75
CA PHE A 64 16.53 -13.03 -18.29
C PHE A 64 16.70 -11.60 -17.82
N ALA A 65 15.91 -11.21 -16.83
CA ALA A 65 16.03 -9.91 -16.17
C ALA A 65 16.32 -10.11 -14.67
N SER A 66 17.18 -9.29 -14.08
CA SER A 66 17.51 -9.35 -12.66
C SER A 66 17.65 -7.97 -12.03
N ASP A 67 17.20 -7.85 -10.79
CA ASP A 67 17.45 -6.69 -9.91
C ASP A 67 18.65 -6.93 -8.96
N GLY A 68 19.39 -8.03 -9.17
CA GLY A 68 20.49 -8.50 -8.31
C GLY A 68 20.05 -9.37 -7.13
N ARG A 69 18.76 -9.52 -6.88
CA ARG A 69 18.20 -10.37 -5.82
C ARG A 69 17.32 -11.47 -6.39
N LEU A 70 16.49 -11.11 -7.36
CA LEU A 70 15.63 -11.98 -8.12
C LEU A 70 16.13 -12.05 -9.56
N SER A 71 16.01 -13.22 -10.17
CA SER A 71 16.22 -13.42 -11.60
C SER A 71 14.95 -14.00 -12.18
N LEU A 72 14.42 -13.34 -13.19
CA LEU A 72 13.20 -13.69 -13.89
C LEU A 72 13.54 -14.25 -15.26
N TYR A 73 12.96 -15.40 -15.59
CA TYR A 73 12.90 -15.88 -16.96
C TYR A 73 11.65 -15.31 -17.62
N LEU A 74 11.83 -14.67 -18.77
CA LEU A 74 10.79 -14.04 -19.56
C LEU A 74 10.72 -14.79 -20.89
N ASP A 75 9.60 -15.42 -21.19
CA ASP A 75 9.41 -16.35 -22.31
C ASP A 75 8.32 -15.91 -23.30
N GLU A 76 7.76 -14.72 -23.11
CA GLU A 76 6.78 -14.14 -24.03
C GLU A 76 7.18 -12.70 -24.45
N PRO A 77 6.86 -12.30 -25.69
CA PRO A 77 7.01 -10.92 -26.13
C PRO A 77 6.24 -9.93 -25.25
N GLY A 78 6.84 -8.75 -25.00
CA GLY A 78 6.18 -7.67 -24.25
C GLY A 78 6.17 -7.87 -22.72
N GLN A 79 6.87 -8.87 -22.19
CA GLN A 79 7.06 -9.03 -20.75
C GLN A 79 8.08 -8.04 -20.14
N TYR A 80 8.80 -7.28 -20.97
CA TYR A 80 9.63 -6.16 -20.51
C TYR A 80 9.62 -4.98 -21.50
N VAL A 81 9.99 -3.79 -21.00
CA VAL A 81 10.15 -2.56 -21.79
C VAL A 81 11.43 -1.81 -21.38
N PRO A 82 12.11 -1.11 -22.32
CA PRO A 82 11.80 -1.07 -23.74
C PRO A 82 12.20 -2.38 -24.45
N ALA A 83 11.50 -2.73 -25.54
CA ALA A 83 11.65 -4.04 -26.19
C ALA A 83 12.99 -4.22 -26.93
N ASP A 84 13.61 -3.11 -27.32
CA ASP A 84 14.91 -3.02 -27.97
C ASP A 84 16.08 -2.96 -26.98
N ALA A 85 15.82 -3.03 -25.67
CA ALA A 85 16.86 -3.02 -24.65
C ALA A 85 17.95 -4.09 -24.91
N LEU A 86 19.20 -3.68 -24.72
CA LEU A 86 20.39 -4.51 -24.82
C LEU A 86 20.70 -5.19 -23.48
N VAL A 87 21.48 -6.26 -23.54
CA VAL A 87 21.99 -6.91 -22.32
C VAL A 87 22.83 -5.92 -21.53
N GLY A 88 22.54 -5.80 -20.24
CA GLY A 88 23.13 -4.83 -19.34
C GLY A 88 22.31 -3.56 -19.16
N GLU A 89 21.24 -3.34 -19.92
CA GLU A 89 20.40 -2.14 -19.79
C GLU A 89 19.25 -2.31 -18.79
N ALA A 90 18.80 -1.19 -18.22
CA ALA A 90 17.66 -1.18 -17.32
C ALA A 90 16.36 -1.42 -18.10
N VAL A 91 15.48 -2.25 -17.54
CA VAL A 91 14.18 -2.59 -18.13
C VAL A 91 13.10 -2.59 -17.05
N ALA A 92 11.88 -2.24 -17.42
CA ALA A 92 10.71 -2.59 -16.62
C ALA A 92 10.23 -3.97 -17.01
N VAL A 93 9.96 -4.83 -16.03
CA VAL A 93 9.36 -6.15 -16.24
C VAL A 93 7.90 -6.15 -15.81
N ARG A 94 7.08 -6.94 -16.50
CA ARG A 94 5.66 -7.07 -16.20
C ARG A 94 5.46 -8.14 -15.12
N LEU A 95 4.96 -7.74 -13.96
CA LEU A 95 4.74 -8.62 -12.81
C LEU A 95 3.30 -8.52 -12.31
N PRO A 96 2.80 -9.53 -11.58
CA PRO A 96 1.54 -9.40 -10.84
C PRO A 96 1.55 -8.12 -9.99
N ARG A 97 0.43 -7.41 -9.86
CA ARG A 97 0.40 -6.19 -9.05
C ARG A 97 0.25 -6.46 -7.55
N ALA A 98 -0.34 -7.61 -7.21
CA ALA A 98 -0.46 -8.06 -5.83
C ALA A 98 0.91 -8.50 -5.27
N ARG A 99 1.15 -8.15 -4.01
CA ARG A 99 2.35 -8.40 -3.23
C ARG A 99 1.93 -8.77 -1.80
N GLU A 100 1.26 -9.91 -1.68
CA GLU A 100 0.50 -10.37 -0.50
C GLU A 100 1.24 -10.25 0.84
N ASN A 101 2.57 -10.40 0.83
CA ASN A 101 3.41 -10.44 2.03
C ASN A 101 4.52 -9.37 2.01
N LEU A 102 4.36 -8.28 1.25
CA LEU A 102 5.37 -7.23 1.16
C LEU A 102 5.53 -6.47 2.49
N PHE A 103 4.43 -6.27 3.21
CA PHE A 103 4.42 -5.62 4.52
C PHE A 103 3.72 -6.54 5.53
N PRO A 104 4.26 -6.69 6.75
CA PRO A 104 3.60 -7.49 7.78
C PRO A 104 2.16 -7.02 8.03
N HIS A 105 1.24 -7.97 8.13
CA HIS A 105 -0.19 -7.76 8.40
C HIS A 105 -0.94 -6.97 7.32
N ARG A 106 -0.33 -6.76 6.15
CA ARG A 106 -0.94 -6.04 5.02
C ARG A 106 -0.91 -6.88 3.76
N PHE A 107 -2.01 -6.88 3.03
CA PHE A 107 -2.08 -7.24 1.63
C PHE A 107 -1.70 -5.99 0.82
N ALA A 108 -0.66 -6.06 0.00
CA ALA A 108 -0.22 -4.93 -0.81
C ALA A 108 -0.60 -5.12 -2.29
N LEU A 109 -1.05 -4.04 -2.92
CA LEU A 109 -1.32 -3.95 -4.35
C LEU A 109 -0.64 -2.69 -4.88
N HIS A 110 0.24 -2.84 -5.88
CA HIS A 110 0.82 -1.69 -6.57
C HIS A 110 -0.05 -1.24 -7.74
N GLY A 111 0.15 -0.01 -8.21
CA GLY A 111 -0.42 0.51 -9.45
C GLY A 111 0.15 -0.17 -10.69
N GLY A 112 -0.48 0.01 -11.84
CA GLY A 112 -0.03 -0.62 -13.10
C GLY A 112 1.29 -0.04 -13.62
N GLN A 113 1.65 1.17 -13.21
CA GLN A 113 2.96 1.75 -13.49
C GLN A 113 3.98 1.49 -12.37
N GLY A 114 3.57 0.77 -11.31
CA GLY A 114 4.42 0.39 -10.19
C GLY A 114 3.98 1.01 -8.87
N GLY A 115 4.88 0.96 -7.88
CA GLY A 115 4.70 1.63 -6.59
C GLY A 115 4.78 3.16 -6.68
N PRO A 116 4.49 3.89 -5.60
CA PRO A 116 4.46 5.36 -5.61
C PRO A 116 5.82 5.96 -5.97
N VAL A 117 5.82 6.95 -6.86
CA VAL A 117 7.01 7.78 -7.14
C VAL A 117 7.22 8.73 -5.97
N LEU A 118 8.39 8.64 -5.33
CA LEU A 118 8.68 9.37 -4.10
C LEU A 118 9.26 10.77 -4.33
N ALA A 119 9.68 11.06 -5.56
CA ALA A 119 10.21 12.37 -5.94
C ALA A 119 9.10 13.44 -5.80
N GLY A 120 9.34 14.47 -4.99
CA GLY A 120 8.33 15.50 -4.69
C GLY A 120 7.41 15.18 -3.51
N GLY A 121 7.66 14.08 -2.78
CA GLY A 121 6.93 13.71 -1.56
C GLY A 121 5.87 12.62 -1.79
N VAL A 122 5.42 12.00 -0.69
CA VAL A 122 4.39 10.96 -0.71
C VAL A 122 3.13 11.49 -0.05
N VAL A 123 1.99 11.33 -0.72
CA VAL A 123 0.69 11.56 -0.13
C VAL A 123 0.14 10.23 0.36
N LYS A 124 -0.44 10.26 1.56
CA LYS A 124 -1.06 9.08 2.19
C LYS A 124 -2.53 9.36 2.42
N PHE A 125 -3.39 8.43 2.01
CA PHE A 125 -4.80 8.38 2.39
C PHE A 125 -5.03 7.22 3.34
N PHE A 126 -5.62 7.48 4.50
CA PHE A 126 -5.97 6.45 5.47
C PHE A 126 -7.46 6.17 5.37
N LEU A 127 -7.80 4.93 5.10
CA LEU A 127 -9.14 4.49 4.78
C LEU A 127 -9.61 3.54 5.89
N PRO A 128 -10.61 3.93 6.71
CA PRO A 128 -11.24 3.01 7.65
C PRO A 128 -12.24 2.12 6.90
N VAL A 129 -11.74 1.39 5.91
CA VAL A 129 -12.54 0.49 5.09
C VAL A 129 -13.07 -0.66 5.94
N THR A 130 -14.30 -1.08 5.73
CA THR A 130 -14.85 -2.25 6.41
C THR A 130 -14.25 -3.54 5.84
N PHE A 131 -14.31 -4.61 6.64
CA PHE A 131 -13.88 -5.94 6.22
C PHE A 131 -14.61 -6.39 4.93
N GLU A 132 -15.92 -6.14 4.87
CA GLU A 132 -16.79 -6.54 3.75
C GLU A 132 -16.49 -5.76 2.46
N ALA A 133 -16.04 -4.51 2.58
CA ALA A 133 -15.77 -3.65 1.43
C ALA A 133 -14.32 -3.73 0.92
N ALA A 134 -13.42 -4.31 1.71
CA ALA A 134 -12.00 -4.44 1.35
C ALA A 134 -11.75 -5.17 0.02
N PRO A 135 -12.42 -6.29 -0.31
CA PRO A 135 -12.27 -6.94 -1.61
C PRO A 135 -12.69 -6.05 -2.79
N ALA A 136 -13.78 -5.29 -2.63
CA ALA A 136 -14.25 -4.35 -3.64
C ALA A 136 -13.28 -3.18 -3.85
N LEU A 137 -12.66 -2.69 -2.77
CA LEU A 137 -11.59 -1.68 -2.84
C LEU A 137 -10.39 -2.21 -3.62
N VAL A 138 -9.91 -3.42 -3.29
CA VAL A 138 -8.80 -4.07 -4.00
C VAL A 138 -9.13 -4.26 -5.48
N GLY A 139 -10.33 -4.74 -5.80
CA GLY A 139 -10.79 -4.91 -7.19
C GLY A 139 -10.86 -3.59 -7.97
N ALA A 140 -11.36 -2.52 -7.35
CA ALA A 140 -11.42 -1.19 -7.97
C ALA A 140 -10.02 -0.67 -8.33
N PHE A 141 -9.06 -0.80 -7.42
CA PHE A 141 -7.67 -0.39 -7.64
C PHE A 141 -6.92 -1.32 -8.60
N ALA A 142 -7.27 -2.61 -8.65
CA ALA A 142 -6.69 -3.58 -9.58
C ALA A 142 -7.21 -3.42 -11.02
N GLY A 143 -8.34 -2.72 -11.20
CA GLY A 143 -8.94 -2.47 -12.51
C GLY A 143 -8.21 -1.42 -13.35
N ARG A 144 -8.79 -1.13 -14.52
CA ARG A 144 -8.21 -0.25 -15.57
C ARG A 144 -7.80 1.14 -15.07
N GLY A 145 -8.56 1.72 -14.15
CA GLY A 145 -8.23 3.05 -13.64
C GLY A 145 -6.93 3.06 -12.82
N GLY A 146 -6.53 1.92 -12.24
CA GLY A 146 -5.25 1.77 -11.57
C GLY A 146 -4.07 1.44 -12.49
N ASP A 147 -4.31 1.09 -13.75
CA ASP A 147 -3.25 0.65 -14.66
C ASP A 147 -2.32 1.78 -15.10
N GLN A 148 -2.80 3.02 -15.08
CA GLN A 148 -2.08 4.22 -15.49
C GLN A 148 -1.38 4.94 -14.33
N LEU A 149 -1.48 4.42 -13.10
CA LEU A 149 -1.06 5.13 -11.90
C LEU A 149 0.11 4.45 -11.20
N HIS A 150 0.91 5.27 -10.51
CA HIS A 150 1.90 4.83 -9.53
C HIS A 150 1.35 4.98 -8.11
N PHE A 151 1.01 3.85 -7.47
CA PHE A 151 0.53 3.86 -6.08
C PHE A 151 0.86 2.53 -5.38
N ALA A 152 0.70 2.52 -4.06
CA ALA A 152 0.61 1.29 -3.29
C ALA A 152 -0.65 1.37 -2.41
N LEU A 153 -1.54 0.40 -2.56
CA LEU A 153 -2.68 0.16 -1.68
C LEU A 153 -2.28 -0.95 -0.71
N MET A 154 -2.37 -0.69 0.58
CA MET A 154 -2.11 -1.65 1.65
C MET A 154 -3.41 -1.83 2.42
N VAL A 155 -3.90 -3.07 2.51
CA VAL A 155 -5.14 -3.39 3.24
C VAL A 155 -4.80 -4.37 4.35
N SER A 156 -5.41 -4.25 5.53
CA SER A 156 -5.33 -5.27 6.58
C SER A 156 -5.60 -6.65 5.98
N ASN A 157 -4.74 -7.63 6.27
CA ASN A 157 -4.85 -8.99 5.69
C ASN A 157 -5.49 -10.02 6.65
N HIS A 158 -6.10 -9.55 7.74
CA HIS A 158 -6.76 -10.40 8.71
C HIS A 158 -8.12 -9.80 9.11
N PRO A 159 -9.22 -10.57 9.14
CA PRO A 159 -10.57 -10.06 9.45
C PRO A 159 -10.68 -9.31 10.77
N LEU A 160 -9.92 -9.75 11.78
CA LEU A 160 -9.88 -9.10 13.11
C LEU A 160 -9.20 -7.71 13.11
N ASP A 161 -8.51 -7.32 12.03
CA ASP A 161 -7.67 -6.12 12.00
C ASP A 161 -8.29 -4.91 11.26
N PHE A 162 -9.61 -4.94 11.03
CA PHE A 162 -10.34 -3.86 10.34
C PHE A 162 -10.89 -2.78 11.28
N ASP A 163 -10.84 -3.01 12.59
CA ASP A 163 -11.31 -2.05 13.60
C ASP A 163 -10.27 -0.95 13.88
N ARG A 164 -9.83 -0.24 12.83
CA ARG A 164 -8.79 0.79 12.84
C ARG A 164 -9.01 1.85 11.75
N ALA A 165 -8.55 3.07 11.99
CA ALA A 165 -8.67 4.21 11.06
C ALA A 165 -7.87 4.04 9.76
N ASP A 166 -6.82 3.23 9.81
CA ASP A 166 -5.90 2.92 8.73
C ASP A 166 -6.03 1.45 8.30
N ALA A 167 -7.26 0.93 8.26
CA ALA A 167 -7.54 -0.45 7.84
C ALA A 167 -7.10 -0.69 6.38
N ALA A 168 -7.14 0.36 5.56
CA ALA A 168 -6.34 0.46 4.36
C ALA A 168 -5.59 1.79 4.29
N VAL A 169 -4.48 1.79 3.56
CA VAL A 169 -3.64 2.97 3.30
C VAL A 169 -3.33 3.01 1.81
N VAL A 170 -3.48 4.18 1.19
CA VAL A 170 -3.01 4.41 -0.18
C VAL A 170 -1.85 5.38 -0.15
N ASP A 171 -0.69 4.91 -0.58
CA ASP A 171 0.51 5.70 -0.81
C ASP A 171 0.59 6.08 -2.28
N VAL A 172 0.73 7.37 -2.56
CA VAL A 172 0.75 7.90 -3.92
C VAL A 172 1.72 9.08 -4.03
N GLY A 173 2.40 9.19 -5.17
CA GLY A 173 3.19 10.40 -5.47
C GLY A 173 2.26 11.57 -5.79
N THR A 174 2.73 12.81 -5.60
CA THR A 174 1.91 14.01 -5.81
C THR A 174 1.34 14.12 -7.22
N GLN A 175 2.05 13.63 -8.23
CA GLN A 175 1.59 13.62 -9.63
C GLN A 175 0.43 12.65 -9.90
N ASP A 176 0.31 11.56 -9.15
CA ASP A 176 -0.72 10.53 -9.32
C ASP A 176 -1.91 10.73 -8.36
N GLU A 177 -1.79 11.64 -7.38
CA GLU A 177 -2.83 11.95 -6.38
C GLU A 177 -4.21 12.23 -7.04
N PRO A 178 -4.34 13.07 -8.08
CA PRO A 178 -5.64 13.32 -8.71
C PRO A 178 -6.28 12.06 -9.33
N GLY A 179 -5.47 11.14 -9.86
CA GLY A 179 -5.95 9.88 -10.44
C GLY A 179 -6.47 8.94 -9.37
N VAL A 180 -5.73 8.81 -8.26
CA VAL A 180 -6.14 8.03 -7.09
C VAL A 180 -7.42 8.60 -6.46
N LEU A 181 -7.55 9.92 -6.36
CA LEU A 181 -8.76 10.55 -5.83
C LEU A 181 -9.99 10.22 -6.66
N LYS A 182 -9.90 10.23 -8.00
CA LYS A 182 -11.01 9.83 -8.87
C LYS A 182 -11.41 8.36 -8.67
N LEU A 183 -10.43 7.47 -8.48
CA LEU A 183 -10.70 6.06 -8.15
C LEU A 183 -11.41 5.92 -6.80
N LEU A 184 -10.94 6.63 -5.78
CA LEU A 184 -11.55 6.62 -4.45
C LEU A 184 -12.96 7.20 -4.46
N GLU A 185 -13.17 8.31 -5.15
CA GLU A 185 -14.48 8.95 -5.29
C GLU A 185 -15.48 8.00 -5.93
N HIS A 186 -15.09 7.35 -7.03
CA HIS A 186 -15.93 6.34 -7.68
C HIS A 186 -16.25 5.18 -6.73
N PHE A 187 -15.24 4.64 -6.03
CA PHE A 187 -15.42 3.56 -5.08
C PHE A 187 -16.40 3.92 -3.95
N ILE A 188 -16.23 5.09 -3.33
CA ILE A 188 -17.08 5.58 -2.23
C ILE A 188 -18.50 5.80 -2.73
N HIS A 189 -18.68 6.35 -3.93
CA HIS A 189 -19.99 6.56 -4.52
C HIS A 189 -20.73 5.23 -4.77
N THR A 190 -20.02 4.22 -5.29
CA THR A 190 -20.59 2.88 -5.53
C THR A 190 -20.82 2.10 -4.22
N HIS A 191 -20.03 2.35 -3.19
CA HIS A 191 -20.10 1.64 -1.91
C HIS A 191 -20.21 2.64 -0.74
N PRO A 192 -21.36 3.31 -0.55
CA PRO A 192 -21.50 4.39 0.44
C PRO A 192 -21.33 3.96 1.90
N ARG A 193 -21.35 2.64 2.18
CA ARG A 193 -21.11 2.05 3.51
C ARG A 193 -19.73 1.42 3.65
N ALA A 194 -18.85 1.59 2.66
CA ALA A 194 -17.54 0.96 2.66
C ALA A 194 -16.57 1.54 3.69
N LEU A 195 -16.76 2.80 4.09
CA LEU A 195 -15.91 3.47 5.07
C LEU A 195 -16.69 3.69 6.35
N TRP A 196 -16.09 3.33 7.48
CA TRP A 196 -16.63 3.59 8.81
C TRP A 196 -15.81 4.70 9.49
N PRO A 197 -16.28 5.96 9.57
CA PRO A 197 -15.50 7.04 10.15
C PRO A 197 -15.01 6.71 11.57
N ARG A 198 -13.72 6.93 11.82
CA ARG A 198 -13.06 6.70 13.12
C ARG A 198 -12.58 7.97 13.82
N GLY A 199 -12.80 9.12 13.21
CA GLY A 199 -12.13 10.37 13.57
C GLY A 199 -10.86 10.58 12.74
N LEU A 200 -10.02 11.51 13.19
CA LEU A 200 -8.81 11.93 12.47
C LEU A 200 -7.56 11.37 13.17
N PRO A 201 -6.82 10.44 12.55
CA PRO A 201 -5.57 9.92 13.10
C PRO A 201 -4.57 11.02 13.46
N TYR A 202 -3.79 10.80 14.52
CA TYR A 202 -2.77 11.74 14.95
C TYR A 202 -1.82 12.14 13.81
N ALA A 203 -1.48 13.43 13.76
CA ALA A 203 -0.64 14.03 12.72
C ALA A 203 -1.17 13.83 11.29
N THR A 204 -2.48 13.65 11.12
CA THR A 204 -3.14 13.74 9.81
C THR A 204 -4.05 14.96 9.75
N GLN A 205 -4.54 15.29 8.56
CA GLN A 205 -5.51 16.35 8.32
C GLN A 205 -6.70 15.79 7.54
N THR A 206 -7.86 16.46 7.60
CA THR A 206 -8.99 16.10 6.74
C THR A 206 -8.60 16.31 5.28
N GLY A 207 -8.61 15.24 4.51
CA GLY A 207 -8.30 15.26 3.09
C GLY A 207 -9.53 15.45 2.20
N PRO A 208 -9.32 15.40 0.87
CA PRO A 208 -10.39 15.27 -0.10
C PRO A 208 -11.29 14.08 0.23
N LEU A 209 -12.58 14.16 -0.16
CA LEU A 209 -13.58 13.12 0.11
C LEU A 209 -13.82 12.86 1.62
N GLY A 210 -13.31 13.73 2.50
CA GLY A 210 -13.46 13.61 3.95
C GLY A 210 -12.60 12.52 4.59
N VAL A 211 -11.70 11.86 3.83
CA VAL A 211 -10.80 10.83 4.37
C VAL A 211 -9.53 11.45 4.96
N PRO A 212 -8.96 10.89 6.05
CA PRO A 212 -7.70 11.37 6.58
C PRO A 212 -6.56 11.32 5.56
N ARG A 213 -5.80 12.40 5.49
CA ARG A 213 -4.66 12.59 4.58
C ARG A 213 -3.42 13.01 5.36
N ALA A 214 -2.25 12.57 4.90
CA ALA A 214 -0.97 13.10 5.35
C ALA A 214 0.03 13.23 4.19
N VAL A 215 1.09 13.99 4.45
CA VAL A 215 2.27 14.05 3.57
C VAL A 215 3.43 13.38 4.30
N GLY A 216 3.99 12.34 3.70
CA GLY A 216 5.12 11.57 4.18
C GLY A 216 6.45 12.04 3.56
N ASN A 217 7.54 11.71 4.23
CA ASN A 217 8.90 12.18 3.96
C ASN A 217 9.77 11.10 3.27
N GLY A 218 9.20 10.35 2.34
CA GLY A 218 9.91 9.34 1.55
C GLY A 218 9.64 7.91 2.00
N ARG A 219 10.59 7.01 1.70
CA ARG A 219 10.39 5.54 1.74
C ARG A 219 10.04 5.00 3.13
N GLN A 220 10.60 5.59 4.19
CA GLN A 220 10.35 5.19 5.58
C GLN A 220 8.91 5.45 6.04
N ASP A 221 8.17 6.30 5.32
CA ASP A 221 6.78 6.61 5.64
C ASP A 221 5.78 5.73 4.88
N LEU A 222 6.24 4.87 3.98
CA LEU A 222 5.37 3.96 3.25
C LEU A 222 4.67 2.96 4.21
N ALA A 223 3.49 2.52 3.81
CA ALA A 223 2.60 1.65 4.57
C ALA A 223 2.35 2.23 5.97
N ASP A 224 2.70 1.47 7.01
CA ASP A 224 2.50 1.83 8.42
C ASP A 224 3.61 2.75 8.96
N GLY A 225 4.69 2.96 8.19
CA GLY A 225 5.88 3.67 8.65
C GLY A 225 5.61 5.10 9.13
N TYR A 226 4.69 5.82 8.45
CA TYR A 226 4.27 7.16 8.87
C TYR A 226 3.70 7.16 10.29
N GLY A 227 2.74 6.27 10.56
CA GLY A 227 2.07 6.20 11.87
C GLY A 227 3.06 5.88 12.98
N TRP A 228 3.93 4.89 12.75
CA TRP A 228 4.97 4.51 13.71
C TRP A 228 5.95 5.63 13.98
N ARG A 229 6.45 6.32 12.95
CA ARG A 229 7.37 7.46 13.13
C ARG A 229 6.71 8.58 13.92
N ARG A 230 5.46 8.94 13.61
CA ARG A 230 4.73 9.98 14.33
C ARG A 230 4.45 9.61 15.79
N ALA A 231 4.13 8.34 16.05
CA ALA A 231 3.98 7.86 17.43
C ALA A 231 5.30 7.93 18.21
N GLN A 232 6.42 7.55 17.60
CA GLN A 232 7.75 7.67 18.21
C GLN A 232 8.09 9.13 18.54
N GLU A 233 7.86 10.05 17.59
CA GLU A 233 8.07 11.50 17.77
C GLU A 233 7.20 12.05 18.91
N ALA A 234 5.93 11.65 18.99
CA ALA A 234 5.00 12.11 20.01
C ALA A 234 5.40 11.64 21.42
N VAL A 235 5.73 10.36 21.58
CA VAL A 235 6.17 9.82 22.88
C VAL A 235 7.51 10.43 23.31
N ALA A 236 8.46 10.62 22.38
CA ALA A 236 9.73 11.28 22.66
C ALA A 236 9.56 12.72 23.19
N ARG A 237 8.49 13.40 22.78
CA ARG A 237 8.15 14.78 23.21
C ARG A 237 7.34 14.84 24.51
N GLY A 238 7.08 13.69 25.16
CA GLY A 238 6.27 13.62 26.39
C GLY A 238 4.76 13.67 26.14
N GLY A 239 4.30 13.39 24.92
CA GLY A 239 2.88 13.39 24.52
C GLY A 239 2.07 12.20 25.07
N VAL A 240 2.18 11.89 26.36
CA VAL A 240 1.40 10.84 27.04
C VAL A 240 0.16 11.42 27.76
N GLY A 241 -0.06 12.74 27.72
CA GLY A 241 -1.23 13.38 28.33
C GLY A 241 -2.09 14.09 27.29
N GLY A 242 -3.25 13.53 26.97
CA GLY A 242 -4.31 14.21 26.21
C GLY A 242 -4.53 13.68 24.79
N ALA A 243 -5.12 12.49 24.70
CA ALA A 243 -5.95 12.07 23.58
C ALA A 243 -7.16 11.35 24.16
#